data_AF-A0A356NL34-F1
#
_entry.id   AF-A0A356NL34-F1
#
_cell.length_a   1.000
_cell.length_b   1.000
_cell.length_c   1.000
_cell.angle_alpha   90.00
_cell.angle_beta   90.00
_cell.angle_gamma   90.00
#
_symmetry.space_group_name_H-M   'P 1'
#
loop_
_entity.id
_entity.type
_entity.pdbx_description
1 polymer ?
#
loop_
_entity_poly.entity_id
_entity_poly.type
_entity_poly.pdbx_seq_one_letter_code
_entity_poly.pdbx_strand_id
1 'polypeptide(L)'
;MKCNQLIKPCILALLWVCSLTTNLKADTKRIVLIAGPPSHGVLQHEHKAGCMLIERCLQDVSGVEVDVYTGGWPEDPNALEGADAVVVFCTGGGNHLAIQEGRLAQLSKVMGGGAGFGCLHYGVEVPKDRGGSEFLEWMGGYFETNWS
;
A
#
# COMPACT_ATOMS: atom_id res chain seq x y z
N MET A 1 47.51 -44.29 22.33
CA MET A 1 46.64 -43.14 22.67
C MET A 1 46.63 -42.18 21.49
N LYS A 2 45.58 -42.23 20.66
CA LYS A 2 45.38 -41.36 19.48
C LYS A 2 44.14 -40.49 19.76
N CYS A 3 44.35 -39.26 20.21
CA CYS A 3 43.28 -38.31 20.49
C CYS A 3 43.69 -36.92 19.97
N ASN A 4 43.77 -36.74 18.64
CA ASN A 4 44.01 -35.39 18.09
C ASN A 4 43.63 -35.17 16.61
N GLN A 5 42.76 -36.01 16.02
CA GLN A 5 42.41 -35.90 14.59
C GLN A 5 40.99 -35.39 14.33
N LEU A 6 40.19 -35.10 15.37
CA LEU A 6 38.76 -34.78 15.21
C LEU A 6 38.40 -33.28 15.36
N ILE A 7 39.35 -32.40 15.66
CA ILE A 7 39.05 -30.97 15.90
C ILE A 7 39.19 -30.11 14.63
N LYS A 8 39.89 -30.59 13.60
CA LYS A 8 40.21 -29.79 12.40
C LYS A 8 39.13 -29.68 11.30
N PRO A 9 38.14 -30.59 11.11
CA PRO A 9 37.17 -30.42 10.04
C PRO A 9 35.98 -29.51 10.41
N CYS A 10 35.73 -29.26 11.70
CA CYS A 10 34.60 -28.44 12.15
C CYS A 10 34.82 -26.92 11.99
N ILE A 11 36.07 -26.45 12.02
CA ILE A 11 36.37 -25.01 11.92
C ILE A 11 36.25 -24.50 10.47
N LEU A 12 36.50 -25.34 9.46
CA LEU A 12 36.33 -24.96 8.05
C LEU A 12 34.85 -24.93 7.61
N ALA A 13 33.97 -25.73 8.22
CA ALA A 13 32.54 -25.72 7.89
C ALA A 13 31.81 -24.46 8.41
N LEU A 14 32.32 -23.86 9.48
CA LEU A 14 31.71 -22.66 10.09
C LEU A 14 32.01 -21.37 9.32
N LEU A 15 33.12 -21.33 8.56
CA LEU A 15 33.54 -20.16 7.79
C LEU A 15 32.83 -20.03 6.43
N TRP A 16 32.19 -21.08 5.93
CA TRP A 16 31.46 -21.04 4.65
C TRP A 16 30.00 -20.55 4.81
N VAL A 17 29.45 -20.63 6.02
CA VAL A 17 28.07 -20.18 6.32
C VAL A 17 27.98 -18.65 6.48
N CYS A 18 29.08 -17.95 6.70
CA CYS A 18 29.09 -16.50 6.92
C CYS A 18 29.23 -15.62 5.66
N SER A 19 29.35 -16.19 4.45
CA SER A 19 29.52 -15.40 3.22
C SER A 19 28.25 -15.19 2.39
N LEU A 20 27.09 -15.66 2.83
CA LEU A 20 25.79 -15.27 2.25
C LEU A 20 25.23 -14.03 2.98
N THR A 21 25.98 -12.93 3.00
CA THR A 21 25.33 -11.63 3.05
C THR A 21 24.85 -11.34 1.63
N THR A 22 23.71 -11.91 1.26
CA THR A 22 22.97 -11.42 0.09
C THR A 22 22.83 -9.93 0.29
N ASN A 23 23.37 -9.14 -0.66
CA ASN A 23 22.95 -7.76 -0.85
C ASN A 23 21.47 -7.81 -1.21
N LEU A 24 20.61 -7.95 -0.21
CA LEU A 24 19.19 -7.63 -0.32
C LEU A 24 19.16 -6.12 -0.53
N LYS A 25 19.33 -5.71 -1.78
CA LYS A 25 18.80 -4.44 -2.21
C LYS A 25 17.31 -4.55 -1.89
N ALA A 26 16.85 -3.79 -0.90
CA ALA A 26 15.43 -3.77 -0.57
C ALA A 26 14.68 -3.51 -1.87
N ASP A 27 13.74 -4.39 -2.20
CA ASP A 27 12.94 -4.25 -3.40
C ASP A 27 12.23 -2.91 -3.33
N THR A 28 12.31 -2.12 -4.40
CA THR A 28 11.72 -0.78 -4.42
C THR A 28 10.23 -0.90 -4.17
N LYS A 29 9.72 -0.18 -3.16
CA LYS A 29 8.32 -0.23 -2.76
C LYS A 29 7.51 0.77 -3.53
N ARG A 30 6.55 0.28 -4.31
CA ARG A 30 5.67 1.09 -5.15
C ARG A 30 4.40 1.46 -4.39
N ILE A 31 4.19 2.75 -4.17
CA ILE A 31 2.99 3.31 -3.53
C ILE A 31 2.16 4.02 -4.58
N VAL A 32 0.91 3.57 -4.76
CA VAL A 32 -0.04 4.20 -5.66
C VAL A 32 -0.97 5.12 -4.87
N LEU A 33 -0.91 6.42 -5.13
CA LEU A 33 -1.81 7.43 -4.57
C LEU A 33 -2.91 7.76 -5.58
N ILE A 34 -4.17 7.63 -5.19
CA ILE A 34 -5.35 7.94 -6.02
C ILE A 34 -6.08 9.14 -5.41
N ALA A 35 -6.01 10.29 -6.08
CA ALA A 35 -6.74 11.50 -5.72
C ALA A 35 -8.04 11.61 -6.51
N GLY A 36 -9.15 11.72 -5.78
CA GLY A 36 -10.46 12.02 -6.36
C GLY A 36 -10.56 13.41 -7.00
N PRO A 37 -11.60 13.64 -7.81
CA PRO A 37 -11.84 14.95 -8.41
C PRO A 37 -12.16 16.00 -7.33
N PRO A 38 -12.02 17.31 -7.66
CA PRO A 38 -12.53 18.38 -6.82
C PRO A 38 -14.02 18.17 -6.52
N SER A 39 -14.38 18.26 -5.25
CA SER A 39 -15.74 17.95 -4.76
C SER A 39 -16.16 18.79 -3.55
N HIS A 40 -15.24 19.57 -2.99
CA HIS A 40 -15.44 20.39 -1.80
C HIS A 40 -14.94 21.80 -2.08
N GLY A 41 -15.24 22.75 -1.18
CA GLY A 41 -14.78 24.12 -1.31
C GLY A 41 -13.25 24.25 -1.28
N VAL A 42 -12.76 25.38 -1.78
CA VAL A 42 -11.32 25.72 -1.77
C VAL A 42 -10.78 25.64 -0.34
N LEU A 43 -9.61 25.02 -0.15
CA LEU A 43 -8.95 24.77 1.14
C LEU A 43 -9.70 23.80 2.07
N GLN A 44 -10.63 22.99 1.54
CA GLN A 44 -11.25 21.88 2.26
C GLN A 44 -10.60 20.55 1.86
N HIS A 45 -11.34 19.60 1.28
CA HIS A 45 -10.82 18.29 0.88
C HIS A 45 -10.05 18.40 -0.44
N GLU A 46 -8.84 18.94 -0.37
CA GLU A 46 -7.93 19.13 -1.50
C GLU A 46 -7.19 17.83 -1.86
N HIS A 47 -7.93 16.86 -2.42
CA HIS A 47 -7.43 15.50 -2.71
C HIS A 47 -6.11 15.49 -3.49
N LYS A 48 -6.08 16.21 -4.62
CA LYS A 48 -4.91 16.29 -5.50
C LYS A 48 -3.72 16.90 -4.79
N ALA A 49 -3.91 18.04 -4.12
CA ALA A 49 -2.82 18.73 -3.44
C ALA A 49 -2.25 17.87 -2.30
N GLY A 50 -3.11 17.16 -1.56
CA GLY A 50 -2.69 16.22 -0.52
C GLY A 50 -1.83 15.08 -1.06
N CYS A 51 -2.25 14.41 -2.13
CA CYS A 51 -1.45 13.34 -2.73
C CYS A 51 -0.10 13.84 -3.30
N MET A 52 -0.09 14.99 -3.97
CA MET A 52 1.15 15.60 -4.46
C MET A 52 2.11 15.99 -3.31
N LEU A 53 1.58 16.44 -2.18
CA LEU A 53 2.40 16.72 -1.00
C LEU A 53 3.03 15.44 -0.45
N ILE A 54 2.28 14.35 -0.37
CA ILE A 54 2.78 13.05 0.09
C ILE A 54 3.87 12.54 -0.85
N GLU A 55 3.65 12.56 -2.16
CA GLU A 55 4.67 12.23 -3.18
C GLU A 55 5.94 13.05 -2.94
N ARG A 56 5.82 14.37 -2.78
CA ARG A 56 6.95 15.25 -2.51
C ARG A 56 7.68 14.91 -1.22
N CYS A 57 6.97 14.49 -0.17
CA CYS A 57 7.58 14.06 1.09
C CYS A 57 8.31 12.71 0.96
N LEU A 58 7.88 11.86 0.03
CA LEU A 58 8.43 10.51 -0.15
C LEU A 58 9.51 10.42 -1.24
N GLN A 59 9.66 11.44 -2.09
CA GLN A 59 10.58 11.43 -3.24
C GLN A 59 12.04 11.07 -2.91
N ASP A 60 12.51 11.41 -1.70
CA ASP A 60 13.91 11.24 -1.26
C ASP A 60 14.06 10.00 -0.36
N VAL A 61 13.00 9.23 -0.16
CA VAL A 61 13.03 7.98 0.63
C VAL A 61 13.62 6.87 -0.23
N SER A 62 14.79 6.37 0.16
CA SER A 62 15.48 5.31 -0.58
C SER A 62 14.63 4.03 -0.66
N GLY A 63 14.47 3.50 -1.87
CA GLY A 63 13.71 2.28 -2.10
C GLY A 63 12.20 2.48 -2.06
N VAL A 64 11.69 3.70 -2.25
CA VAL A 64 10.27 4.01 -2.42
C VAL A 64 10.06 4.72 -3.75
N GLU A 65 9.07 4.25 -4.51
CA GLU A 65 8.55 4.91 -5.71
C GLU A 65 7.07 5.24 -5.48
N VAL A 66 6.65 6.43 -5.90
CA VAL A 66 5.28 6.90 -5.70
C VAL A 66 4.68 7.28 -7.05
N ASP A 67 3.54 6.66 -7.38
CA ASP A 67 2.73 7.05 -8.53
C ASP A 67 1.49 7.79 -8.05
N VAL A 68 1.23 8.96 -8.63
CA VAL A 68 0.05 9.76 -8.30
C VAL A 68 -0.92 9.82 -9.48
N TYR A 69 -2.10 9.26 -9.27
CA TYR A 69 -3.24 9.39 -10.19
C TYR A 69 -4.19 10.46 -9.65
N THR A 70 -4.59 11.40 -10.52
CA THR A 70 -5.41 12.55 -10.11
C THR A 70 -6.68 12.66 -10.96
N GLY A 71 -7.73 13.22 -10.36
CA GLY A 71 -8.99 13.47 -11.05
C GLY A 71 -9.99 12.30 -10.97
N GLY A 72 -9.65 11.21 -10.28
CA GLY A 72 -10.51 10.04 -10.16
C GLY A 72 -9.73 8.73 -10.17
N TRP A 73 -10.45 7.66 -10.45
CA TRP A 73 -9.85 6.33 -10.62
C TRP A 73 -8.94 6.30 -11.86
N PRO A 74 -7.78 5.61 -11.83
CA PRO A 74 -6.89 5.54 -12.98
C PRO A 74 -7.59 4.98 -14.22
N GLU A 75 -7.35 5.59 -15.39
CA GLU A 75 -7.84 5.09 -16.68
C GLU A 75 -7.03 3.89 -17.19
N ASP A 76 -5.75 3.82 -16.82
CA ASP A 76 -4.88 2.69 -17.15
C ASP A 76 -5.32 1.44 -16.36
N PRO A 77 -5.73 0.36 -17.04
CA PRO A 77 -6.18 -0.86 -16.38
C PRO A 77 -5.08 -1.56 -15.57
N ASN A 78 -3.80 -1.25 -15.83
CA ASN A 78 -2.64 -1.83 -15.15
C ASN A 78 -2.09 -0.89 -14.06
N ALA A 79 -2.73 0.24 -13.78
CA ALA A 79 -2.25 1.24 -12.83
C ALA A 79 -1.89 0.68 -11.44
N LEU A 80 -2.58 -0.39 -11.00
CA LEU A 80 -2.37 -1.01 -9.69
C LEU A 80 -1.46 -2.24 -9.73
N GLU A 81 -0.98 -2.66 -10.90
CA GLU A 81 -0.12 -3.83 -11.04
C GLU A 81 1.20 -3.62 -10.29
N GLY A 82 1.59 -4.61 -9.48
CA GLY A 82 2.82 -4.54 -8.68
C GLY A 82 2.83 -3.47 -7.58
N ALA A 83 1.68 -2.87 -7.24
CA ALA A 83 1.63 -1.93 -6.12
C ALA A 83 1.87 -2.67 -4.79
N ASP A 84 2.81 -2.17 -3.98
CA ASP A 84 2.98 -2.62 -2.59
C ASP A 84 2.01 -1.91 -1.63
N ALA A 85 1.50 -0.74 -2.02
CA ALA A 85 0.44 -0.05 -1.31
C ALA A 85 -0.46 0.77 -2.26
N VAL A 86 -1.75 0.83 -1.93
CA VAL A 86 -2.72 1.72 -2.59
C VAL A 86 -3.35 2.62 -1.54
N VAL A 87 -3.24 3.93 -1.73
CA VAL A 87 -3.85 4.95 -0.86
C VAL A 87 -4.86 5.77 -1.64
N VAL A 88 -6.09 5.86 -1.13
CA VAL A 88 -7.17 6.61 -1.77
C VAL A 88 -7.50 7.86 -0.96
N PHE A 89 -7.45 9.03 -1.60
CA PHE A 89 -7.93 10.28 -1.03
C PHE A 89 -9.06 10.83 -1.89
N CYS A 90 -10.30 10.69 -1.42
CA CYS A 90 -11.48 11.08 -2.18
C CYS A 90 -12.67 11.41 -1.27
N THR A 91 -13.78 11.80 -1.89
CA THR A 91 -15.08 11.89 -1.21
C THR A 91 -15.49 10.52 -0.70
N GLY A 92 -15.74 10.39 0.60
CA GLY A 92 -16.19 9.15 1.23
C GLY A 92 -17.68 8.83 1.03
N GLY A 93 -18.16 7.92 1.86
CA GLY A 93 -19.53 7.41 1.84
C GLY A 93 -19.83 6.72 0.51
N GLY A 94 -21.07 6.88 0.03
CA GLY A 94 -21.52 6.26 -1.22
C GLY A 94 -20.75 6.68 -2.48
N ASN A 95 -19.98 7.77 -2.41
CA ASN A 95 -19.20 8.31 -3.53
C ASN A 95 -17.71 7.88 -3.49
N HIS A 96 -17.33 7.02 -2.54
CA HIS A 96 -15.95 6.57 -2.41
C HIS A 96 -15.47 5.87 -3.69
N LEU A 97 -14.29 6.25 -4.21
CA LEU A 97 -13.81 5.75 -5.50
C LEU A 97 -13.64 4.23 -5.55
N ALA A 98 -13.17 3.63 -4.45
CA ALA A 98 -12.91 2.20 -4.33
C ALA A 98 -14.17 1.32 -4.45
N ILE A 99 -15.35 1.87 -4.10
CA ILE A 99 -16.61 1.11 -4.04
C ILE A 99 -17.50 1.30 -5.27
N GLN A 100 -17.01 2.04 -6.27
CA GLN A 100 -17.74 2.22 -7.52
C GLN A 100 -17.49 1.04 -8.45
N GLU A 101 -18.53 0.65 -9.20
CA GLU A 101 -18.42 -0.37 -10.25
C GLU A 101 -17.78 -1.68 -9.73
N GLY A 102 -16.86 -2.27 -10.49
CA GLY A 102 -16.10 -3.48 -10.13
C GLY A 102 -14.77 -3.20 -9.42
N ARG A 103 -14.56 -2.00 -8.86
CA ARG A 103 -13.24 -1.57 -8.35
C ARG A 103 -12.84 -2.27 -7.05
N LEU A 104 -13.80 -2.69 -6.23
CA LEU A 104 -13.52 -3.58 -5.09
C LEU A 104 -12.83 -4.87 -5.55
N ALA A 105 -13.33 -5.50 -6.62
CA ALA A 105 -12.70 -6.71 -7.15
C ALA A 105 -11.31 -6.47 -7.75
N GLN A 106 -11.05 -5.27 -8.29
CA GLN A 106 -9.70 -4.89 -8.73
C GLN A 106 -8.76 -4.77 -7.53
N LEU A 107 -9.19 -4.06 -6.48
CA LEU A 107 -8.43 -3.91 -5.23
C LEU A 107 -8.22 -5.25 -4.52
N SER A 108 -9.22 -6.13 -4.47
CA SER A 108 -9.09 -7.47 -3.87
C SER A 108 -7.95 -8.27 -4.49
N LYS A 109 -7.71 -8.15 -5.80
CA LYS A 109 -6.58 -8.83 -6.45
C LYS A 109 -5.24 -8.28 -5.97
N VAL A 110 -5.15 -6.96 -5.81
CA VAL A 110 -3.94 -6.27 -5.35
C VAL A 110 -3.68 -6.60 -3.89
N MET A 111 -4.70 -6.50 -3.03
CA MET A 111 -4.61 -6.83 -1.60
C MET A 111 -4.32 -8.32 -1.36
N GLY A 112 -4.90 -9.22 -2.17
CA GLY A 112 -4.59 -10.65 -2.15
C GLY A 112 -3.13 -10.97 -2.50
N GLY A 113 -2.43 -10.04 -3.16
CA GLY A 113 -0.98 -10.09 -3.41
C GLY A 113 -0.11 -9.59 -2.23
N GLY A 114 -0.72 -9.14 -1.14
CA GLY A 114 -0.02 -8.64 0.05
C GLY A 114 0.21 -7.14 0.09
N ALA A 115 -0.41 -6.38 -0.82
CA ALA A 115 -0.35 -4.93 -0.80
C ALA A 115 -1.09 -4.35 0.41
N GLY A 116 -0.66 -3.18 0.88
CA GLY A 116 -1.37 -2.40 1.90
C GLY A 116 -2.48 -1.52 1.29
N PHE A 117 -3.57 -1.33 2.04
CA PHE A 117 -4.63 -0.38 1.68
C PHE A 117 -4.69 0.77 2.69
N GLY A 118 -4.84 2.00 2.20
CA GLY A 118 -5.02 3.18 3.04
C GLY A 118 -6.05 4.13 2.48
N CYS A 119 -6.72 4.87 3.36
CA CYS A 119 -7.63 5.94 3.00
C CYS A 119 -7.34 7.18 3.82
N LEU A 120 -7.53 8.36 3.22
CA LEU A 120 -7.24 9.65 3.87
C LEU A 120 -8.52 10.43 4.14
N HIS A 121 -8.61 10.95 5.37
CA HIS A 121 -9.69 11.84 5.82
C HIS A 121 -11.08 11.23 5.57
N TYR A 122 -11.98 11.92 4.86
CA TYR A 122 -13.31 11.42 4.54
C TYR A 122 -13.30 10.11 3.74
N GLY A 123 -12.19 9.77 3.08
CA GLY A 123 -12.02 8.49 2.41
C GLY A 123 -12.14 7.26 3.33
N VAL A 124 -12.04 7.41 4.65
CA VAL A 124 -12.20 6.28 5.60
C VAL A 124 -13.65 5.84 5.80
N GLU A 125 -14.62 6.53 5.19
CA GLU A 125 -16.04 6.21 5.28
C GLU A 125 -16.53 5.52 4.00
N VAL A 126 -17.24 4.40 4.17
CA VAL A 126 -17.98 3.68 3.13
C VAL A 126 -19.31 3.14 3.69
N PRO A 127 -20.34 2.90 2.88
CA PRO A 127 -21.55 2.22 3.33
C PRO A 127 -21.24 0.82 3.86
N LYS A 128 -21.91 0.43 4.95
CA LYS A 128 -21.73 -0.89 5.57
C LYS A 128 -21.87 -2.05 4.59
N ASP A 129 -22.87 -1.96 3.73
CA ASP A 129 -23.24 -2.97 2.74
C ASP A 129 -22.44 -2.86 1.43
N ARG A 130 -21.49 -1.91 1.34
CA ARG A 130 -20.68 -1.70 0.15
C ARG A 130 -19.26 -1.27 0.49
N GLY A 131 -18.36 -2.25 0.59
CA GLY A 131 -16.93 -2.04 0.87
C GLY A 131 -16.58 -2.07 2.35
N GLY A 132 -17.56 -2.11 3.26
CA GLY A 132 -17.31 -2.15 4.72
C GLY A 132 -16.52 -3.39 5.15
N SER A 133 -16.87 -4.57 4.63
CA SER A 133 -16.11 -5.81 4.90
C SER A 133 -14.67 -5.74 4.41
N GLU A 134 -14.49 -5.24 3.19
CA GLU A 134 -13.20 -5.11 2.54
C GLU A 134 -12.31 -4.10 3.28
N PHE A 135 -12.85 -2.95 3.68
CA PHE A 135 -12.08 -1.94 4.41
C PHE A 135 -11.69 -2.44 5.81
N LEU A 136 -12.60 -3.14 6.49
CA LEU A 136 -12.29 -3.77 7.76
C LEU A 136 -11.14 -4.78 7.62
N GLU A 137 -11.15 -5.59 6.56
CA GLU A 137 -10.09 -6.55 6.26
C GLU A 137 -8.76 -5.87 5.89
N TRP A 138 -8.78 -4.90 4.98
CA TRP A 138 -7.57 -4.36 4.36
C TRP A 138 -6.87 -3.27 5.16
N MET A 139 -7.61 -2.44 5.90
CA MET A 139 -7.06 -1.33 6.68
C MET A 139 -7.40 -1.40 8.18
N GLY A 140 -8.07 -2.48 8.61
CA GLY A 140 -8.35 -2.76 10.02
C GLY A 140 -9.55 -2.01 10.60
N GLY A 141 -10.29 -1.26 9.80
CA GLY A 141 -11.48 -0.52 10.24
C GLY A 141 -11.90 0.56 9.25
N TYR A 142 -13.13 1.05 9.41
CA TYR A 142 -13.69 2.15 8.64
C TYR A 142 -14.74 2.88 9.49
N PHE A 143 -15.12 4.09 9.09
CA PHE A 143 -16.25 4.77 9.71
C PHE A 143 -17.56 4.16 9.20
N GLU A 144 -18.22 3.37 10.05
CA GLU A 144 -19.58 2.86 9.79
C GLU A 144 -20.62 3.84 10.32
N THR A 145 -21.41 4.44 9.42
CA THR A 145 -22.47 5.37 9.81
C THR A 145 -23.49 4.68 10.73
N ASN A 146 -23.78 5.29 11.88
CA ASN A 146 -24.75 4.82 12.90
C ASN A 146 -24.35 3.56 13.70
N TRP A 147 -23.05 3.28 13.85
CA TRP A 147 -22.54 2.19 14.71
C TRP A 147 -22.05 2.73 16.07
N SER A 148 -22.56 2.19 17.19
CA SER A 148 -22.13 2.50 18.56
C SER A 148 -22.42 1.36 19.53
#